data_AF-A0A956HNG7-F1
#
_entry.id   AF-A0A956HNG7-F1
#
_cell.length_a   1.000
_cell.length_b   1.000
_cell.length_c   1.000
_cell.angle_alpha   90.00
_cell.angle_beta   90.00
_cell.angle_gamma   90.00
#
_symmetry.space_group_name_H-M   'P 1'
#
loop_
_entity.id
_entity.type
_entity.pdbx_description
1 polymer ?
#
loop_
_entity_poly.entity_id
_entity_poly.type
_entity_poly.pdbx_seq_one_letter_code
_entity_poly.pdbx_strand_id
1 'polypeptide(L)'
;MSKLKTRKADAAMVRKAIVEAIEIHPRVSQQDLALGPEAREKIADQIPPLVPYDNNRYAAARAVLDWDHQLPSQLVILRLYMAYTRREADRIERDFKYRAAAIEEDNLYPEFDVPDFGEIPAAETYIALMRPRTAEIHDLRFFSDWRKQVKPSLMRDALAAVRGHPGFERSLQARTHDHLGPPVVIGWAPPCLARSEAWAIEVWLLVDFDGHSGKAHVFMVDSKSKKVSNDYFTEVHLS
;
A
#
# COMPACT_ATOMS: atom_id res chain seq x y z
N MET A 1 -17.63 -22.72 3.78
CA MET A 1 -18.08 -21.30 3.78
C MET A 1 -17.84 -20.71 2.40
N SER A 2 -18.77 -19.96 1.82
CA SER A 2 -18.59 -19.37 0.49
C SER A 2 -17.49 -18.28 0.50
N LYS A 3 -16.75 -18.12 -0.61
CA LYS A 3 -15.69 -17.10 -0.77
C LYS A 3 -16.18 -15.68 -0.47
N LEU A 4 -17.46 -15.40 -0.75
CA LEU A 4 -18.10 -14.12 -0.46
C LEU A 4 -18.24 -13.86 1.04
N LYS A 5 -18.60 -14.88 1.84
CA LYS A 5 -18.72 -14.75 3.30
C LYS A 5 -17.35 -14.47 3.95
N THR A 6 -16.29 -15.07 3.42
CA THR A 6 -14.91 -14.83 3.86
C THR A 6 -14.47 -13.40 3.57
N ARG A 7 -14.64 -12.91 2.33
CA ARG A 7 -14.27 -11.53 1.96
C ARG A 7 -14.97 -10.48 2.81
N LYS A 8 -16.26 -10.70 3.12
CA LYS A 8 -17.01 -9.81 4.04
C LYS A 8 -16.41 -9.78 5.45
N ALA A 9 -15.94 -10.93 5.95
CA ALA A 9 -15.31 -10.99 7.27
C ALA A 9 -13.94 -10.28 7.28
N ASP A 10 -13.14 -10.44 6.22
CA ASP A 10 -11.85 -9.77 6.08
C ASP A 10 -12.05 -8.24 6.01
N ALA A 11 -13.01 -7.76 5.20
CA ALA A 11 -13.35 -6.34 5.11
C ALA A 11 -13.88 -5.77 6.44
N ALA A 12 -14.72 -6.52 7.15
CA ALA A 12 -15.23 -6.12 8.47
C ALA A 12 -14.11 -6.02 9.51
N MET A 13 -13.09 -6.88 9.43
CA MET A 13 -11.92 -6.82 10.31
C MET A 13 -11.11 -5.55 10.09
N VAL A 14 -10.86 -5.17 8.83
CA VAL A 14 -10.17 -3.92 8.49
C VAL A 14 -10.98 -2.71 8.96
N ARG A 15 -12.29 -2.69 8.69
CA ARG A 15 -13.17 -1.63 9.16
C ARG A 15 -13.10 -1.48 10.69
N LYS A 16 -13.22 -2.59 11.42
CA LYS A 16 -13.13 -2.59 12.88
C LYS A 16 -11.81 -2.01 13.38
N ALA A 17 -10.69 -2.36 12.73
CA ALA A 17 -9.39 -1.79 13.08
C ALA A 17 -9.36 -0.27 12.94
N ILE A 18 -9.98 0.29 11.90
CA ILE A 18 -10.02 1.75 11.65
C ILE A 18 -11.00 2.47 12.60
N VAL A 19 -12.21 1.93 12.76
CA VAL A 19 -13.29 2.62 13.48
C VAL A 19 -13.11 2.50 14.99
N GLU A 20 -12.85 1.29 15.48
CA GLU A 20 -12.92 0.97 16.91
C GLU A 20 -11.53 0.96 17.59
N ALA A 21 -10.48 0.60 16.85
CA ALA A 21 -9.18 0.24 17.46
C ALA A 21 -7.98 0.99 16.88
N ILE A 22 -8.20 2.08 16.13
CA ILE A 22 -7.11 2.84 15.53
C ILE A 22 -6.24 3.49 16.61
N GLU A 23 -4.94 3.26 16.54
CA GLU A 23 -3.96 3.97 17.37
C GLU A 23 -3.64 5.32 16.73
N ILE A 24 -3.39 6.35 17.54
CA ILE A 24 -3.09 7.70 17.04
C ILE A 24 -1.73 8.09 17.58
N HIS A 25 -0.81 8.40 16.68
CA HIS A 25 0.52 8.85 17.03
C HIS A 25 0.46 10.14 17.87
N PRO A 26 1.25 10.28 18.95
CA PRO A 26 1.20 11.45 19.84
C PRO A 26 1.36 12.80 19.12
N ARG A 27 2.26 12.91 18.14
CA ARG A 27 2.43 14.13 17.31
C ARG A 27 1.20 14.51 16.49
N VAL A 28 0.41 13.53 16.06
CA VAL A 28 -0.84 13.78 15.33
C VAL A 28 -1.90 14.31 16.32
N SER A 29 -1.96 13.72 17.51
CA SER A 29 -2.85 14.18 18.59
C SER A 29 -2.52 15.60 19.06
N GLN A 30 -1.23 15.93 19.27
CA GLN A 30 -0.77 17.25 19.71
C GLN A 30 -1.08 18.39 18.73
N GLN A 31 -1.29 18.07 17.45
CA GLN A 31 -1.62 19.03 16.40
C GLN A 31 -3.15 19.16 16.16
N ASP A 32 -3.97 18.58 17.05
CA ASP A 32 -5.43 18.50 16.89
C ASP A 32 -5.87 17.85 15.57
N LEU A 33 -5.06 16.89 15.08
CA LEU A 33 -5.33 16.12 13.86
C LEU A 33 -5.88 14.71 14.16
N ALA A 34 -6.10 14.39 15.43
CA ALA A 34 -6.73 13.14 15.84
C ALA A 34 -8.15 13.02 15.25
N LEU A 35 -8.45 11.84 14.69
CA LEU A 35 -9.74 11.60 14.05
C LEU A 35 -10.83 11.33 15.09
N GLY A 36 -11.90 12.14 15.04
CA GLY A 36 -13.16 11.84 15.74
C GLY A 36 -13.90 10.64 15.12
N PRO A 37 -14.92 10.10 15.80
CA PRO A 37 -15.64 8.90 15.35
C PRO A 37 -16.20 8.98 13.92
N GLU A 38 -16.83 10.10 13.57
CA GLU A 38 -17.39 10.31 12.23
C GLU A 38 -16.32 10.29 11.13
N ALA A 39 -15.15 10.89 11.39
CA ALA A 39 -14.05 10.89 10.45
C ALA A 39 -13.47 9.47 10.25
N ARG A 40 -13.44 8.65 11.29
CA ARG A 40 -13.00 7.24 11.20
C ARG A 40 -13.94 6.41 10.34
N GLU A 41 -15.25 6.60 10.49
CA GLU A 41 -16.25 5.96 9.62
C GLU A 41 -16.07 6.39 8.16
N LYS A 42 -15.93 7.70 7.92
CA LYS A 42 -15.68 8.25 6.58
C LYS A 42 -14.41 7.68 5.93
N ILE A 43 -13.35 7.49 6.70
CA ILE A 43 -12.10 6.88 6.22
C ILE A 43 -12.31 5.40 5.93
N ALA A 44 -12.97 4.67 6.82
CA ALA A 44 -13.24 3.25 6.62
C ALA A 44 -14.12 2.99 5.38
N ASP A 45 -14.99 3.93 5.01
CA ASP A 45 -15.80 3.88 3.78
C ASP A 45 -14.99 4.20 2.51
N GLN A 46 -13.94 5.00 2.61
CA GLN A 46 -13.04 5.32 1.49
C GLN A 46 -12.02 4.22 1.20
N ILE A 47 -11.65 3.41 2.20
CA ILE A 47 -10.72 2.31 2.01
C ILE A 47 -11.39 1.25 1.10
N PRO A 48 -10.80 0.94 -0.07
CA PRO A 48 -11.34 -0.09 -0.92
C PRO A 48 -11.24 -1.45 -0.22
N PRO A 49 -12.08 -2.43 -0.59
CA PRO A 49 -12.01 -3.76 -0.01
C PRO A 49 -10.59 -4.37 -0.15
N LEU A 50 -9.91 -4.57 0.97
CA LEU A 50 -8.59 -5.21 1.01
C LEU A 50 -8.78 -6.73 0.94
N VAL A 51 -8.14 -7.37 -0.04
CA VAL A 51 -8.29 -8.80 -0.31
C VAL A 51 -6.97 -9.49 0.01
N PRO A 52 -6.95 -10.45 0.96
CA PRO A 52 -5.73 -11.21 1.27
C PRO A 52 -5.12 -11.84 0.01
N TYR A 53 -3.80 -11.91 -0.04
CA TYR A 53 -3.09 -12.58 -1.13
C TYR A 53 -3.40 -14.07 -1.22
N ASP A 54 -3.58 -14.53 -2.45
CA ASP A 54 -3.86 -15.93 -2.82
C ASP A 54 -5.04 -16.54 -2.05
N ASN A 55 -4.80 -17.62 -1.28
CA ASN A 55 -5.83 -18.32 -0.50
C ASN A 55 -5.72 -18.02 1.01
N ASN A 56 -4.98 -16.98 1.38
CA ASN A 56 -4.87 -16.54 2.77
C ASN A 56 -6.19 -15.92 3.26
N ARG A 57 -6.23 -15.69 4.58
CA ARG A 57 -7.28 -14.95 5.27
C ARG A 57 -6.60 -14.05 6.30
N TYR A 58 -7.19 -12.90 6.60
CA TYR A 58 -6.67 -12.09 7.69
C TYR A 58 -7.08 -12.72 9.02
N ALA A 59 -6.10 -12.95 9.90
CA ALA A 59 -6.30 -13.31 11.29
C ALA A 59 -6.44 -12.07 12.16
N ALA A 60 -5.78 -10.97 11.80
CA ALA A 60 -5.87 -9.68 12.45
C ALA A 60 -5.56 -8.52 11.48
N ALA A 61 -6.05 -7.34 11.82
CA ALA A 61 -5.71 -6.07 11.21
C ALA A 61 -5.40 -5.07 12.34
N ARG A 62 -4.32 -4.30 12.19
CA ARG A 62 -3.93 -3.20 13.08
C ARG A 62 -3.91 -1.91 12.27
N ALA A 63 -4.53 -0.85 12.79
CA ALA A 63 -4.55 0.46 12.15
C ALA A 63 -3.87 1.48 13.05
N VAL A 64 -3.07 2.37 12.44
CA VAL A 64 -2.48 3.52 13.12
C VAL A 64 -2.53 4.76 12.25
N LEU A 65 -2.86 5.87 12.87
CA LEU A 65 -2.80 7.20 12.32
C LEU A 65 -1.46 7.82 12.70
N ASP A 66 -0.55 7.88 11.75
CA ASP A 66 0.86 8.11 11.94
C ASP A 66 1.32 9.48 11.44
N TRP A 67 2.48 9.92 11.94
CA TRP A 67 3.04 11.24 11.67
C TRP A 67 3.87 11.25 10.39
N ASP A 68 3.92 12.41 9.72
CA ASP A 68 4.66 12.63 8.47
C ASP A 68 6.07 13.22 8.69
N HIS A 69 6.53 13.30 9.95
CA HIS A 69 7.79 13.94 10.35
C HIS A 69 7.90 15.43 9.96
N GLN A 70 6.77 16.12 9.81
CA GLN A 70 6.74 17.56 9.52
C GLN A 70 5.94 18.34 10.57
N LEU A 71 6.36 19.58 10.81
CA LEU A 71 5.67 20.54 11.68
C LEU A 71 5.50 21.89 10.94
N PRO A 72 4.27 22.36 10.69
CA PRO A 72 3.02 21.61 10.83
C PRO A 72 2.96 20.42 9.85
N SER A 73 2.26 19.35 10.22
CA SER A 73 2.04 18.22 9.32
C SER A 73 1.30 18.65 8.07
N GLN A 74 1.84 18.26 6.91
CA GLN A 74 1.22 18.48 5.61
C GLN A 74 0.30 17.33 5.23
N LEU A 75 0.57 16.14 5.75
CA LEU A 75 -0.19 14.92 5.55
C LEU A 75 -0.38 14.17 6.86
N VAL A 76 -1.35 13.25 6.86
CA VAL A 76 -1.50 12.26 7.93
C VAL A 76 -1.46 10.88 7.29
N ILE A 77 -0.71 9.95 7.87
CA ILE A 77 -0.45 8.64 7.28
C ILE A 77 -1.29 7.58 7.98
N LEU A 78 -2.30 7.01 7.32
CA LEU A 78 -2.98 5.83 7.84
C LEU A 78 -2.22 4.57 7.41
N ARG A 79 -1.64 3.85 8.37
CA ARG A 79 -0.99 2.55 8.14
C ARG A 79 -1.90 1.42 8.60
N LEU A 80 -2.09 0.43 7.75
CA LEU A 80 -2.87 -0.76 8.01
C LEU A 80 -1.96 -1.99 7.90
N TYR A 81 -1.75 -2.69 9.01
CA TYR A 81 -0.92 -3.88 9.11
C TYR A 81 -1.80 -5.13 9.20
N MET A 82 -1.65 -6.04 8.26
CA MET A 82 -2.41 -7.28 8.19
C MET A 82 -1.55 -8.47 8.61
N ALA A 83 -2.18 -9.40 9.33
CA ALA A 83 -1.59 -10.70 9.67
C ALA A 83 -2.44 -11.81 9.09
N TYR A 84 -1.81 -12.84 8.51
CA TYR A 84 -2.52 -14.05 8.08
C TYR A 84 -2.68 -15.07 9.21
N THR A 85 -1.83 -14.99 10.23
CA THR A 85 -1.86 -15.90 11.38
C THR A 85 -1.94 -15.15 12.70
N ARG A 86 -2.38 -15.85 13.76
CA ARG A 86 -2.38 -15.28 15.12
C ARG A 86 -0.96 -14.98 15.62
N ARG A 87 0.02 -15.84 15.27
CA ARG A 87 1.42 -15.62 15.63
C ARG A 87 1.98 -14.33 15.05
N GLU A 88 1.65 -14.02 13.79
CA GLU A 88 2.01 -12.74 13.16
C GLU A 88 1.30 -11.57 13.84
N ALA A 89 0.02 -11.71 14.16
CA ALA A 89 -0.73 -10.69 14.90
C ALA A 89 -0.10 -10.37 16.26
N ASP A 90 0.27 -11.40 17.03
CA ASP A 90 0.93 -11.23 18.33
C ASP A 90 2.31 -10.57 18.19
N ARG A 91 3.00 -10.78 17.06
CA ARG A 91 4.26 -10.09 16.76
C ARG A 91 4.03 -8.61 16.48
N ILE A 92 3.09 -8.29 15.59
CA ILE A 92 2.72 -6.90 15.28
C ILE A 92 2.38 -6.17 16.58
N GLU A 93 1.56 -6.76 17.44
CA GLU A 93 1.17 -6.16 18.71
C GLU A 93 2.35 -5.89 19.66
N ARG A 94 3.32 -6.81 19.74
CA ARG A 94 4.54 -6.60 20.54
C ARG A 94 5.40 -5.46 19.97
N ASP A 95 5.59 -5.45 18.66
CA ASP A 95 6.42 -4.46 17.99
C ASP A 95 5.77 -3.06 18.09
N PHE A 96 4.45 -2.98 18.01
CA PHE A 96 3.67 -1.76 18.29
C PHE A 96 3.85 -1.25 19.72
N LYS A 97 3.71 -2.12 20.72
CA LYS A 97 3.91 -1.72 22.13
C LYS A 97 5.33 -1.22 22.39
N TYR A 98 6.33 -1.87 21.81
CA TYR A 98 7.71 -1.43 21.92
C TYR A 98 7.90 -0.05 21.27
N ARG A 99 7.36 0.15 20.06
CA ARG A 99 7.44 1.43 19.37
C ARG A 99 6.70 2.54 20.12
N ALA A 100 5.49 2.28 20.62
CA ALA A 100 4.72 3.25 21.39
C ALA A 100 5.45 3.69 22.68
N ALA A 101 6.12 2.76 23.37
CA ALA A 101 6.92 3.08 24.54
C ALA A 101 8.13 3.98 24.19
N ALA A 102 8.83 3.68 23.09
CA ALA A 102 9.95 4.51 22.63
C ALA A 102 9.49 5.91 22.23
N ILE A 103 8.36 6.02 21.51
CA ILE A 103 7.77 7.32 21.13
C ILE A 103 7.43 8.13 22.37
N GLU A 104 6.80 7.51 23.38
CA GLU A 104 6.43 8.22 24.61
C GLU A 104 7.66 8.71 25.39
N GLU A 105 8.73 7.90 25.44
CA GLU A 105 10.00 8.28 26.06
C GLU A 105 10.66 9.48 25.37
N ASP A 106 10.62 9.54 24.03
CA ASP A 106 11.25 10.59 23.23
C ASP A 106 10.35 11.83 23.03
N ASN A 107 9.04 11.74 23.32
CA ASN A 107 8.06 12.80 23.11
C ASN A 107 8.08 13.89 24.22
N LEU A 108 9.28 14.35 24.58
CA LEU A 108 9.48 15.37 25.62
C LEU A 108 9.40 16.79 25.08
N TYR A 109 9.87 17.00 23.85
CA TYR A 109 9.96 18.33 23.24
C TYR A 109 9.40 18.32 21.82
N PRO A 110 8.42 19.19 21.48
CA PRO A 110 7.80 19.27 20.15
C PRO A 110 8.76 19.38 18.97
N GLU A 111 9.88 20.06 19.14
CA GLU A 111 10.86 20.37 18.10
C GLU A 111 11.72 19.18 17.69
N PHE A 112 11.80 18.12 18.50
CA PHE A 112 12.60 16.95 18.18
C PHE A 112 11.78 15.90 17.44
N ASP A 113 12.46 15.27 16.48
CA ASP A 113 11.91 14.14 15.77
C ASP A 113 11.72 12.96 16.72
N VAL A 114 10.62 12.23 16.53
CA VAL A 114 10.29 11.02 17.28
C VAL A 114 10.04 9.89 16.29
N PRO A 115 10.29 8.63 16.66
CA PRO A 115 9.98 7.50 15.79
C PRO A 115 8.52 7.53 15.33
N ASP A 116 8.23 7.09 14.11
CA ASP A 116 6.85 6.83 13.66
C ASP A 116 6.46 5.38 13.94
N PHE A 117 5.33 4.89 13.42
CA PHE A 117 4.98 3.47 13.43
C PHE A 117 5.36 2.77 12.12
N GLY A 118 6.27 3.32 11.33
CA GLY A 118 6.78 2.75 10.11
C GLY A 118 7.61 1.49 10.31
N GLU A 119 7.73 0.71 9.23
CA GLU A 119 8.60 -0.47 9.11
C GLU A 119 8.29 -1.64 10.06
N ILE A 120 7.12 -1.64 10.72
CA ILE A 120 6.68 -2.79 11.50
C ILE A 120 6.39 -3.97 10.56
N PRO A 121 7.04 -5.14 10.74
CA PRO A 121 6.86 -6.28 9.84
C PRO A 121 5.43 -6.84 9.93
N ALA A 122 4.77 -6.94 8.77
CA ALA A 122 3.46 -7.53 8.63
C ALA A 122 3.37 -8.37 7.34
N ALA A 123 2.35 -9.21 7.24
CA ALA A 123 2.13 -10.00 6.02
C ALA A 123 1.76 -9.09 4.84
N GLU A 124 0.92 -8.08 5.09
CA GLU A 124 0.60 -7.01 4.15
C GLU A 124 0.52 -5.69 4.90
N THR A 125 1.11 -4.64 4.33
CA THR A 125 1.02 -3.28 4.84
C THR A 125 0.40 -2.39 3.77
N TYR A 126 -0.66 -1.68 4.13
CA TYR A 126 -1.27 -0.67 3.28
C TYR A 126 -1.04 0.71 3.90
N ILE A 127 -0.65 1.68 3.09
CA ILE A 127 -0.36 3.04 3.53
C ILE A 127 -1.25 3.99 2.74
N ALA A 128 -2.24 4.56 3.43
CA ALA A 128 -3.10 5.60 2.88
C ALA A 128 -2.56 6.97 3.30
N LEU A 129 -2.29 7.83 2.32
CA LEU A 129 -1.92 9.22 2.59
C LEU A 129 -3.18 10.07 2.59
N MET A 130 -3.36 10.85 3.66
CA MET A 130 -4.56 11.63 3.89
C MET A 130 -4.25 13.11 4.01
N ARG A 131 -5.16 13.94 3.50
CA ARG A 131 -5.12 15.37 3.79
C ARG A 131 -5.55 15.62 5.25
N PRO A 132 -4.82 16.46 5.99
CA PRO A 132 -5.23 16.86 7.33
C PRO A 132 -6.66 17.45 7.30
N ARG A 133 -7.43 17.22 8.36
CA ARG A 133 -8.78 17.78 8.63
C ARG A 133 -9.92 17.33 7.71
N THR A 134 -9.70 17.03 6.42
CA THR A 134 -10.78 16.59 5.52
C THR A 134 -11.06 15.08 5.59
N ALA A 135 -10.11 14.31 6.16
CA ALA A 135 -10.16 12.86 6.22
C ALA A 135 -10.32 12.22 4.82
N GLU A 136 -9.77 12.87 3.79
CA GLU A 136 -9.77 12.39 2.41
C GLU A 136 -8.49 11.63 2.10
N ILE A 137 -8.62 10.41 1.59
CA ILE A 137 -7.51 9.59 1.11
C ILE A 137 -7.17 10.02 -0.31
N HIS A 138 -5.93 10.43 -0.56
CA HIS A 138 -5.48 10.84 -1.89
C HIS A 138 -4.62 9.77 -2.59
N ASP A 139 -3.95 8.92 -1.80
CA ASP A 139 -3.08 7.87 -2.30
C ASP A 139 -3.18 6.64 -1.38
N LEU A 140 -3.04 5.45 -1.96
CA LEU A 140 -3.01 4.18 -1.26
C LEU A 140 -1.89 3.33 -1.84
N ARG A 141 -0.96 2.93 -0.98
CA ARG A 141 0.20 2.13 -1.34
C ARG A 141 0.16 0.77 -0.67
N PHE A 142 0.80 -0.21 -1.31
CA PHE A 142 0.90 -1.58 -0.81
C PHE A 142 2.36 -2.01 -0.67
N PHE A 143 2.68 -2.60 0.47
CA PHE A 143 3.99 -3.12 0.81
C PHE A 143 3.87 -4.52 1.41
N SER A 144 4.81 -5.38 1.04
CA SER A 144 5.01 -6.68 1.66
C SER A 144 6.38 -7.23 1.24
N ASP A 145 7.06 -7.92 2.16
CA ASP A 145 8.36 -8.55 1.89
C ASP A 145 8.28 -9.61 0.80
N TRP A 146 7.14 -10.31 0.71
CA TRP A 146 6.94 -11.35 -0.30
C TRP A 146 6.46 -10.79 -1.64
N ARG A 147 6.15 -9.49 -1.76
CA ARG A 147 5.60 -8.89 -2.98
C ARG A 147 6.40 -9.20 -4.24
N LYS A 148 7.74 -9.27 -4.13
CA LYS A 148 8.64 -9.57 -5.26
C LYS A 148 8.72 -11.06 -5.62
N GLN A 149 8.13 -11.95 -4.82
CA GLN A 149 8.15 -13.40 -5.02
C GLN A 149 7.13 -13.83 -6.08
N VAL A 150 7.37 -13.45 -7.33
CA VAL A 150 6.56 -13.86 -8.49
C VAL A 150 7.19 -15.10 -9.12
N LYS A 151 6.39 -16.14 -9.36
CA LYS A 151 6.89 -17.38 -9.99
C LYS A 151 7.39 -17.08 -11.43
N PRO A 152 8.52 -17.67 -11.88
CA PRO A 152 9.06 -17.41 -13.22
C PRO A 152 8.08 -17.66 -14.37
N SER A 153 7.20 -18.65 -14.26
CA SER A 153 6.16 -18.90 -15.26
C SER A 153 5.15 -17.74 -15.35
N LEU A 154 4.73 -17.21 -14.21
CA LEU A 154 3.81 -16.08 -14.14
C LEU A 154 4.47 -14.78 -14.64
N MET A 155 5.76 -14.59 -14.36
CA MET A 155 6.53 -13.46 -14.90
C MET A 155 6.55 -13.48 -16.43
N ARG A 156 6.80 -14.65 -17.04
CA ARG A 156 6.79 -14.81 -18.51
C ARG A 156 5.41 -14.53 -19.09
N ASP A 157 4.36 -15.08 -18.49
CA ASP A 157 2.97 -14.86 -18.91
C ASP A 157 2.60 -13.37 -18.84
N ALA A 158 2.98 -12.68 -17.75
CA ALA A 158 2.71 -11.25 -17.59
C ALA A 158 3.46 -10.41 -18.63
N LEU A 159 4.74 -10.68 -18.87
CA LEU A 159 5.51 -9.98 -19.89
C LEU A 159 4.95 -10.22 -21.31
N ALA A 160 4.47 -11.43 -21.60
CA ALA A 160 3.80 -11.73 -22.86
C ALA A 160 2.48 -10.95 -23.01
N ALA A 161 1.68 -10.88 -21.93
CA ALA A 161 0.45 -10.11 -21.92
C ALA A 161 0.69 -8.61 -22.15
N VAL A 162 1.73 -8.05 -21.52
CA VAL A 162 2.13 -6.65 -21.73
C VAL A 162 2.57 -6.41 -23.17
N ARG A 163 3.43 -7.27 -23.74
CA ARG A 163 3.88 -7.13 -25.13
C ARG A 163 2.74 -7.20 -26.15
N GLY A 164 1.68 -7.94 -25.84
CA GLY A 164 0.47 -8.00 -26.68
C GLY A 164 -0.53 -6.86 -26.44
N HIS A 165 -0.29 -5.97 -25.47
CA HIS A 165 -1.22 -4.89 -25.12
C HIS A 165 -1.00 -3.65 -26.01
N PRO A 166 -2.06 -2.99 -26.53
CA PRO A 166 -1.90 -1.77 -27.35
C PRO A 166 -1.13 -0.65 -26.65
N GLY A 167 -1.20 -0.57 -25.32
CA GLY A 167 -0.44 0.40 -24.53
C GLY A 167 1.08 0.21 -24.59
N PHE A 168 1.56 -1.00 -24.92
CA PHE A 168 2.99 -1.29 -25.02
C PHE A 168 3.63 -0.62 -26.24
N GLU A 169 3.00 -0.73 -27.41
CA GLU A 169 3.49 -0.04 -28.62
C GLU A 169 3.50 1.48 -28.44
N ARG A 170 2.48 2.05 -27.79
CA ARG A 170 2.46 3.49 -27.44
C ARG A 170 3.65 3.87 -26.56
N SER A 171 4.03 3.02 -25.60
CA SER A 171 5.20 3.27 -24.76
C SER A 171 6.50 3.21 -25.54
N LEU A 172 6.64 2.25 -26.46
CA LEU A 172 7.85 2.12 -27.27
C LEU A 172 8.05 3.34 -28.16
N GLN A 173 6.97 3.86 -28.75
CA GLN A 173 7.01 5.10 -29.54
C GLN A 173 7.33 6.33 -28.69
N ALA A 174 6.92 6.34 -27.42
CA ALA A 174 7.18 7.42 -26.49
C ALA A 174 8.59 7.38 -25.88
N ARG A 175 9.39 6.33 -26.16
CA ARG A 175 10.74 6.20 -25.60
C ARG A 175 11.66 7.30 -26.11
N THR A 176 12.32 7.97 -25.19
CA THR A 176 13.30 9.03 -25.50
C THR A 176 14.67 8.48 -25.86
N HIS A 177 15.01 7.27 -25.39
CA HIS A 177 16.32 6.64 -25.59
C HIS A 177 16.19 5.13 -25.86
N ASP A 178 17.03 4.62 -26.76
CA ASP A 178 17.07 3.19 -27.11
C ASP A 178 17.69 2.30 -26.03
N HIS A 179 18.41 2.88 -25.07
CA HIS A 179 19.12 2.14 -24.01
C HIS A 179 18.24 1.83 -22.79
N LEU A 180 16.98 2.26 -22.79
CA LEU A 180 16.04 1.94 -21.72
C LEU A 180 15.74 0.43 -21.79
N GLY A 181 16.04 -0.29 -20.71
CA GLY A 181 15.93 -1.75 -20.64
C GLY A 181 14.52 -2.30 -20.96
N PRO A 182 14.36 -3.63 -21.08
CA PRO A 182 13.08 -4.25 -21.36
C PRO A 182 12.06 -4.00 -20.23
N PRO A 183 10.75 -4.28 -20.45
CA PRO A 183 9.79 -4.28 -19.35
C PRO A 183 10.22 -5.26 -18.24
N VAL A 184 10.08 -4.82 -16.99
CA VAL A 184 10.49 -5.56 -15.79
C VAL A 184 9.29 -5.84 -14.89
N VAL A 185 9.24 -7.05 -14.33
CA VAL A 185 8.24 -7.39 -13.32
C VAL A 185 8.70 -6.82 -11.98
N ILE A 186 7.86 -5.98 -11.37
CA ILE A 186 8.14 -5.37 -10.06
C ILE A 186 7.65 -6.26 -8.92
N GLY A 187 6.48 -6.88 -9.07
CA GLY A 187 5.92 -7.77 -8.06
C GLY A 187 4.40 -7.88 -8.13
N TRP A 188 3.82 -8.36 -7.03
CA TRP A 188 2.37 -8.45 -6.86
C TRP A 188 1.74 -7.09 -6.53
N ALA A 189 0.53 -6.87 -7.02
CA ALA A 189 -0.31 -5.73 -6.71
C ALA A 189 -1.72 -6.19 -6.28
N PRO A 190 -2.29 -5.63 -5.21
CA PRO A 190 -3.62 -6.00 -4.74
C PRO A 190 -4.70 -5.54 -5.73
N PRO A 191 -5.86 -6.21 -5.74
CA PRO A 191 -6.94 -5.93 -6.70
C PRO A 191 -7.39 -4.46 -6.71
N CYS A 192 -7.43 -3.82 -5.55
CA CYS A 192 -7.84 -2.42 -5.41
C CYS A 192 -6.90 -1.44 -6.12
N LEU A 193 -5.59 -1.70 -6.15
CA LEU A 193 -4.61 -0.87 -6.85
C LEU A 193 -4.52 -1.23 -8.34
N ALA A 194 -4.69 -2.51 -8.65
CA ALA A 194 -4.62 -3.01 -10.02
C ALA A 194 -5.90 -2.82 -10.84
N ARG A 195 -6.98 -2.33 -10.22
CA ARG A 195 -8.34 -2.22 -10.78
C ARG A 195 -8.79 -3.55 -11.40
N SER A 196 -8.59 -4.64 -10.67
CA SER A 196 -8.82 -6.00 -11.12
C SER A 196 -9.67 -6.80 -10.13
N GLU A 197 -10.15 -7.98 -10.53
CA GLU A 197 -10.91 -8.87 -9.64
C GLU A 197 -10.01 -9.79 -8.81
N ALA A 198 -8.81 -10.09 -9.32
CA ALA A 198 -7.77 -10.86 -8.67
C ALA A 198 -6.51 -10.04 -8.47
N TRP A 199 -5.59 -10.56 -7.66
CA TRP A 199 -4.26 -9.98 -7.54
C TRP A 199 -3.59 -9.92 -8.92
N ALA A 200 -2.85 -8.85 -9.17
CA ALA A 200 -2.19 -8.60 -10.44
C ALA A 200 -0.67 -8.65 -10.29
N ILE A 201 0.01 -8.84 -11.43
CA ILE A 201 1.46 -8.71 -11.54
C ILE A 201 1.74 -7.34 -12.15
N GLU A 202 2.49 -6.54 -11.42
CA GLU A 202 2.88 -5.20 -11.83
C GLU A 202 4.16 -5.27 -12.68
N VAL A 203 4.08 -4.69 -13.87
CA VAL A 203 5.17 -4.65 -14.85
C VAL A 203 5.46 -3.21 -15.21
N TRP A 204 6.72 -2.80 -15.13
CA TRP A 204 7.15 -1.45 -15.46
C TRP A 204 7.94 -1.45 -16.75
N LEU A 205 7.68 -0.46 -17.58
CA LEU A 205 8.48 -0.15 -18.75
C LEU A 205 8.97 1.29 -18.64
N LEU A 206 10.27 1.49 -18.48
CA LEU A 206 10.86 2.84 -18.55
C LEU A 206 10.67 3.40 -19.96
N VAL A 207 10.24 4.66 -20.01
CA VAL A 207 9.95 5.41 -21.23
C VAL A 207 10.86 6.63 -21.34
N ASP A 208 11.23 7.22 -20.21
CA ASP A 208 12.24 8.26 -20.15
C ASP A 208 13.04 8.13 -18.86
N PHE A 209 14.32 8.50 -18.89
CA PHE A 209 15.18 8.50 -17.70
C PHE A 209 16.45 9.33 -17.97
N ASP A 210 16.72 10.31 -17.11
CA ASP A 210 17.84 11.25 -17.26
C ASP A 210 19.01 11.00 -16.27
N GLY A 211 18.91 9.95 -15.45
CA GLY A 211 19.87 9.64 -14.39
C GLY A 211 19.39 9.99 -12.97
N HIS A 212 18.44 10.93 -12.84
CA HIS A 212 17.89 11.37 -11.55
C HIS A 212 16.38 11.12 -11.48
N SER A 213 15.68 11.44 -12.56
CA SER A 213 14.24 11.31 -12.72
C SER A 213 13.90 10.59 -14.02
N GLY A 214 12.71 10.04 -14.10
CA GLY A 214 12.23 9.45 -15.33
C GLY A 214 10.74 9.20 -15.32
N LYS A 215 10.29 8.55 -16.38
CA LYS A 215 8.90 8.20 -16.59
C LYS A 215 8.80 6.72 -16.92
N ALA A 216 7.89 6.03 -16.26
CA ALA A 216 7.55 4.64 -16.55
C ALA A 216 6.10 4.55 -17.02
N HIS A 217 5.84 3.61 -17.92
CA HIS A 217 4.50 3.08 -18.13
C HIS A 217 4.36 1.81 -17.28
N VAL A 218 3.42 1.85 -16.33
CA VAL A 218 3.07 0.72 -15.47
C VAL A 218 1.92 -0.04 -16.08
N PHE A 219 2.02 -1.37 -16.08
CA PHE A 219 0.97 -2.29 -16.51
C PHE A 219 0.63 -3.24 -15.36
N MET A 220 -0.66 -3.39 -15.09
CA MET A 220 -1.19 -4.33 -14.11
C MET A 220 -1.78 -5.52 -14.85
N VAL A 221 -1.19 -6.72 -14.70
CA VAL A 221 -1.68 -7.94 -15.36
C VAL A 221 -2.44 -8.79 -14.36
N ASP A 222 -3.77 -8.89 -14.53
CA ASP A 222 -4.60 -9.72 -13.65
C ASP A 222 -4.19 -11.20 -13.75
N SER A 223 -3.87 -11.80 -12.61
CA SER A 223 -3.25 -13.15 -12.56
C SER A 223 -4.15 -14.28 -13.02
N LYS A 224 -5.47 -14.08 -13.08
CA LYS A 224 -6.42 -15.12 -13.48
C LYS A 224 -6.77 -15.01 -14.95
N SER A 225 -7.18 -13.82 -15.39
CA SER A 225 -7.54 -13.55 -16.78
C SER A 225 -6.32 -13.47 -17.70
N LYS A 226 -5.13 -13.24 -17.13
CA LYS A 226 -3.86 -13.04 -17.84
C LYS A 226 -3.90 -11.87 -18.83
N LYS A 227 -4.71 -10.85 -18.52
CA LYS A 227 -4.87 -9.64 -19.33
C LYS A 227 -4.43 -8.42 -18.52
N VAL A 228 -4.00 -7.37 -19.23
CA VAL A 228 -3.78 -6.06 -18.61
C VAL A 228 -5.13 -5.51 -18.14
N SER A 229 -5.27 -5.29 -16.82
CA SER A 229 -6.47 -4.73 -16.19
C SER A 229 -6.41 -3.22 -16.07
N ASN A 230 -5.21 -2.66 -15.99
CA ASN A 230 -4.95 -1.23 -15.86
C ASN A 230 -3.55 -0.90 -16.41
N ASP A 231 -3.41 0.23 -17.09
CA ASP A 231 -2.12 0.80 -17.51
C ASP A 231 -2.11 2.31 -17.30
N TYR A 232 -0.99 2.85 -16.81
CA TYR A 232 -0.84 4.28 -16.55
C TYR A 232 0.62 4.71 -16.52
N PHE A 233 0.87 5.97 -16.84
CA PHE A 233 2.20 6.56 -16.70
C PHE A 233 2.42 7.07 -15.27
N THR A 234 3.64 6.90 -14.78
CA THR A 234 4.09 7.45 -13.50
C THR A 234 5.48 8.04 -13.65
N GLU A 235 5.81 8.98 -12.77
CA GLU A 235 7.17 9.44 -12.57
C GLU A 235 7.95 8.43 -11.74
N VAL A 236 9.25 8.32 -12.02
CA VAL A 236 10.22 7.50 -11.32
C VAL A 236 11.28 8.43 -10.77
N HIS A 237 11.48 8.39 -9.46
CA HIS A 237 12.53 9.15 -8.80
C HIS A 237 13.49 8.14 -8.18
N LEU A 238 14.80 8.28 -8.46
CA LEU A 238 15.80 7.59 -7.66
C LEU A 238 15.93 8.36 -6.34
N SER A 239 15.56 7.70 -5.24
CA SER A 239 15.89 8.11 -3.88
C SER A 239 17.31 7.70 -3.52
#